data_AF-A0A239RBL2-F1
#
_entry.id   AF-A0A239RBL2-F1
#
_cell.length_a   1.000
_cell.length_b   1.000
_cell.length_c   1.000
_cell.angle_alpha   90.00
_cell.angle_beta   90.00
_cell.angle_gamma   90.00
#
_symmetry.space_group_name_H-M   'P 1'
#
loop_
_entity.id
_entity.type
_entity.pdbx_description
1 polymer ?
#
loop_
_entity_poly.entity_id
_entity_poly.type
_entity_poly.pdbx_seq_one_letter_code
_entity_poly.pdbx_strand_id
1 'polypeptide(L)'
;MAKEIKETKETKVTSAKVCAILHSITTVLWLFNAGMDLVGSRSSGNKLGWNFWSDIAIAVVFGSIAVDYFIKWNKEKKLESVNTYIA
;
A
#
# COMPACT_ATOMS: atom_id res chain seq x y z
N MET A 1 -31.19 13.16 -31.76
CA MET A 1 -30.63 13.47 -30.43
C MET A 1 -29.59 12.40 -30.10
N ALA A 2 -28.31 12.75 -30.22
CA ALA A 2 -27.23 11.86 -29.79
C ALA A 2 -27.26 11.77 -28.26
N LYS A 3 -27.41 10.57 -27.74
CA LYS A 3 -27.37 10.29 -26.31
C LYS A 3 -25.89 10.27 -25.92
N GLU A 4 -25.44 11.24 -25.14
CA GLU A 4 -24.09 11.26 -24.58
C GLU A 4 -23.86 9.98 -23.77
N ILE A 5 -23.01 9.10 -24.29
CA ILE A 5 -22.44 8.00 -23.53
C ILE A 5 -21.48 8.66 -22.54
N LYS A 6 -21.92 8.87 -21.29
CA LYS A 6 -21.00 9.12 -20.18
C LYS A 6 -20.14 7.86 -20.07
N GLU A 7 -18.97 7.90 -20.70
CA GLU A 7 -17.93 6.91 -20.47
C GLU A 7 -17.56 6.96 -18.99
N THR A 8 -18.14 6.04 -18.23
CA THR A 8 -17.62 5.65 -16.92
C THR A 8 -16.18 5.21 -17.16
N LYS A 9 -15.20 6.07 -16.82
CA LYS A 9 -13.79 5.72 -16.82
C LYS A 9 -13.59 4.55 -15.85
N GLU A 10 -13.76 3.33 -16.33
CA GLU A 10 -13.40 2.13 -15.60
C GLU A 10 -11.89 2.21 -15.34
N THR A 11 -11.51 2.54 -14.09
CA THR A 11 -10.11 2.47 -13.70
C THR A 11 -9.66 1.02 -13.77
N LYS A 12 -8.90 0.68 -14.81
CA LYS A 12 -8.29 -0.64 -14.97
C LYS A 12 -7.54 -1.01 -13.69
N VAL A 13 -8.00 -2.05 -13.02
CA VAL A 13 -7.35 -2.57 -11.82
C VAL A 13 -6.12 -3.35 -12.28
N THR A 14 -4.94 -2.72 -12.21
CA THR A 14 -3.69 -3.40 -12.53
C THR A 14 -3.21 -4.23 -11.34
N SER A 15 -2.52 -5.33 -11.61
CA SER A 15 -1.91 -6.16 -10.55
C SER A 15 -0.98 -5.33 -9.65
N ALA A 16 -0.27 -4.34 -10.20
CA ALA A 16 0.57 -3.43 -9.42
C ALA A 16 -0.25 -2.59 -8.42
N LYS A 17 -1.43 -2.10 -8.81
CA LYS A 17 -2.36 -1.39 -7.90
C LYS A 17 -2.80 -2.30 -6.74
N VAL A 18 -3.20 -3.53 -7.03
CA VAL A 18 -3.66 -4.49 -6.01
C VAL A 18 -2.52 -4.84 -5.06
N CYS A 19 -1.33 -5.14 -5.58
CA CYS A 19 -0.15 -5.45 -4.77
C CYS A 19 0.26 -4.25 -3.90
N ALA A 20 0.27 -3.02 -4.42
CA ALA A 20 0.58 -1.82 -3.63
C ALA A 20 -0.38 -1.67 -2.44
N ILE A 21 -1.68 -1.85 -2.66
CA ILE A 21 -2.70 -1.73 -1.61
C ILE A 21 -2.55 -2.83 -0.57
N LEU A 22 -2.41 -4.10 -0.99
CA LEU A 22 -2.28 -5.23 -0.07
C LEU A 22 -1.04 -5.09 0.83
N HIS A 23 0.12 -4.81 0.25
CA HIS A 23 1.35 -4.63 1.04
C HIS A 23 1.27 -3.41 1.96
N SER A 24 0.57 -2.33 1.56
CA SER A 24 0.31 -1.18 2.42
C SER A 24 -0.55 -1.57 3.63
N ILE A 25 -1.63 -2.34 3.42
CA ILE A 25 -2.48 -2.84 4.52
C ILE A 25 -1.68 -3.72 5.46
N THR A 26 -0.90 -4.67 4.93
CA THR A 26 -0.03 -5.53 5.74
C THR A 26 0.95 -4.72 6.58
N THR A 27 1.57 -3.69 6.00
CA THR A 27 2.47 -2.78 6.72
C THR A 27 1.78 -2.11 7.89
N VAL A 28 0.58 -1.56 7.68
CA VAL A 28 -0.19 -0.88 8.73
C VAL A 28 -0.58 -1.84 9.85
N LEU A 29 -0.97 -3.07 9.53
CA LEU A 29 -1.34 -4.07 10.54
C LEU A 29 -0.15 -4.44 11.44
N TRP A 30 1.04 -4.63 10.87
CA TRP A 30 2.24 -4.91 11.66
C TRP A 30 2.68 -3.72 12.51
N LEU A 31 2.59 -2.49 11.97
CA LEU A 31 2.84 -1.28 12.77
C LEU A 31 1.83 -1.11 13.91
N PHE A 32 0.57 -1.49 13.68
CA PHE A 32 -0.45 -1.47 14.71
C PHE A 32 -0.12 -2.45 15.84
N ASN A 33 0.26 -3.69 15.52
CA ASN A 33 0.71 -4.67 16.51
C ASN A 33 1.92 -4.18 17.32
N ALA A 34 2.96 -3.67 16.64
CA ALA A 34 4.11 -3.08 17.30
C ALA A 34 3.72 -1.88 18.19
N GLY A 35 2.74 -1.07 17.75
CA GLY A 35 2.17 0.02 18.54
C GLY A 35 1.48 -0.45 19.81
N MET A 36 0.73 -1.56 19.75
CA MET A 36 0.08 -2.17 20.92
C MET A 36 1.12 -2.70 21.92
N ASP A 37 2.16 -3.38 21.44
CA ASP A 37 3.28 -3.84 22.25
C ASP A 37 4.01 -2.68 22.94
N LEU A 38 4.22 -1.58 22.21
CA LEU A 38 4.83 -0.36 22.75
C LEU A 38 3.98 0.27 23.85
N VAL A 39 2.67 0.38 23.64
CA VAL A 39 1.73 0.91 24.66
C VAL A 39 1.71 -0.01 25.89
N GLY A 40 1.68 -1.33 25.69
CA GLY A 40 1.72 -2.30 26.78
C GLY A 40 3.03 -2.25 27.59
N SER A 41 4.17 -2.17 26.91
CA SER A 41 5.50 -1.99 27.52
C SER A 41 5.58 -0.69 28.32
N ARG A 42 5.08 0.42 27.76
CA ARG A 42 5.04 1.71 28.45
C ARG A 42 4.16 1.70 29.70
N SER A 43 3.02 1.00 29.65
CA SER A 43 2.09 0.87 30.77
C SER A 43 2.65 -0.02 31.91
N SER A 44 3.30 -1.12 31.55
CA SER A 44 3.83 -2.10 32.51
C SER A 44 5.25 -1.81 33.00
N GLY A 45 5.99 -0.92 32.34
CA GLY A 45 7.42 -0.68 32.59
C GLY A 45 8.33 -1.82 32.10
N ASN A 46 7.77 -2.84 31.45
CA ASN A 46 8.54 -3.94 30.89
C ASN A 46 9.34 -3.49 29.67
N LYS A 47 10.50 -4.08 29.43
CA LYS A 47 11.28 -3.84 28.22
C LYS A 47 10.57 -4.40 26.99
N LEU A 48 10.77 -3.75 25.85
CA LEU A 48 10.29 -4.25 24.55
C LEU A 48 10.96 -5.59 24.22
N GLY A 49 10.13 -6.59 23.95
CA GLY A 49 10.58 -7.93 23.57
C GLY A 49 10.97 -8.03 22.10
N TRP A 50 11.48 -9.21 21.71
CA TRP A 50 11.83 -9.50 20.32
C TRP A 50 10.65 -9.38 19.35
N ASN A 51 9.41 -9.64 19.81
CA ASN A 51 8.20 -9.53 19.00
C ASN A 51 8.00 -8.11 18.44
N PHE A 52 8.19 -7.08 19.28
CA PHE A 52 8.13 -5.69 18.82
C PHE A 52 9.11 -5.43 17.66
N TRP A 53 10.36 -5.88 17.81
CA TRP A 53 11.39 -5.67 16.80
C TRP A 53 11.15 -6.49 15.52
N SER A 54 10.62 -7.71 15.64
CA SER A 54 10.22 -8.50 14.46
C SER A 54 9.07 -7.85 13.71
N ASP A 55 8.08 -7.32 14.42
CA ASP A 55 6.91 -6.68 13.83
C ASP A 55 7.31 -5.41 13.06
N ILE A 56 8.23 -4.62 13.64
CA ILE A 56 8.84 -3.47 12.96
C ILE A 56 9.61 -3.91 11.71
N ALA A 57 10.43 -4.97 11.79
CA ALA A 57 11.19 -5.45 10.64
C ALA A 57 10.28 -5.91 9.50
N ILE A 58 9.21 -6.65 9.81
CA ILE A 58 8.22 -7.11 8.82
C ILE A 58 7.51 -5.90 8.21
N ALA A 59 7.08 -4.93 9.02
CA ALA A 59 6.45 -3.71 8.52
C ALA A 59 7.36 -2.95 7.54
N VAL A 60 8.66 -2.83 7.82
CA VAL A 60 9.62 -2.16 6.92
C VAL A 60 9.77 -2.91 5.59
N VAL A 61 9.85 -4.24 5.61
CA VAL A 61 9.96 -5.06 4.40
C VAL A 61 8.71 -4.89 3.52
N PHE A 62 7.52 -5.06 4.10
CA PHE A 62 6.27 -4.90 3.35
C PHE A 62 6.06 -3.46 2.88
N GLY A 63 6.46 -2.47 3.68
CA GLY A 63 6.37 -1.06 3.32
C GLY A 63 7.25 -0.71 2.13
N SER A 64 8.47 -1.26 2.10
CA SER A 64 9.40 -1.07 0.98
C SER A 64 8.85 -1.67 -0.31
N ILE A 65 8.29 -2.88 -0.24
CA ILE A 65 7.66 -3.55 -1.38
C ILE A 65 6.41 -2.79 -1.85
N ALA A 66 5.62 -2.25 -0.92
CA ALA A 66 4.44 -1.44 -1.24
C ALA A 66 4.81 -0.20 -2.06
N VAL A 67 5.91 0.48 -1.69
CA VAL A 67 6.44 1.64 -2.42
C VAL A 67 6.87 1.26 -3.84
N ASP A 68 7.57 0.14 -4.00
CA ASP A 68 7.98 -0.36 -5.33
C ASP A 68 6.78 -0.62 -6.25
N TYR A 69 5.75 -1.30 -5.73
CA TYR A 69 4.51 -1.52 -6.48
C TYR A 69 3.75 -0.22 -6.76
N PHE A 70 3.77 0.73 -5.83
CA PHE A 70 3.15 2.04 -6.04
C PHE A 70 3.85 2.83 -7.15
N ILE A 71 5.19 2.82 -7.20
CA ILE A 71 5.97 3.44 -8.28
C ILE A 71 5.66 2.75 -9.62
N LYS A 72 5.60 1.42 -9.64
CA LYS A 72 5.23 0.64 -10.83
C LYS A 72 3.84 1.02 -11.33
N TRP A 73 2.85 1.05 -10.44
CA TRP A 73 1.48 1.47 -10.75
C TRP A 73 1.43 2.91 -11.28
N ASN A 74 2.22 3.82 -10.73
CA ASN A 74 2.28 5.20 -11.20
C ASN A 74 2.88 5.31 -12.62
N LYS A 75 3.87 4.47 -12.96
CA LYS A 75 4.40 4.37 -14.33
C LYS A 75 3.36 3.82 -15.32
N GLU A 76 2.62 2.78 -14.93
CA GLU A 76 1.54 2.20 -15.73
C GLU A 76 0.46 3.25 -16.05
N LYS A 77 0.05 4.05 -15.07
CA LYS A 77 -0.89 5.16 -15.26
C LYS A 77 -0.41 6.21 -16.27
N LYS A 78 0.88 6.55 -16.25
CA LYS A 78 1.45 7.53 -17.20
C LYS A 78 1.43 7.01 -18.63
N LEU A 79 1.76 5.74 -18.85
CA LEU A 79 1.71 5.10 -20.18
C LEU A 79 0.28 5.07 -20.75
N GLU A 80 -0.73 4.76 -19.94
CA GLU A 80 -2.13 4.79 -20.36
C GLU A 80 -2.59 6.20 -20.78
N SER A 81 -2.13 7.24 -20.07
CA SER A 81 -2.44 8.62 -20.46
C SER A 81 -1.81 9.00 -21.80
N VAL A 82 -0.56 8.63 -22.06
CA VAL A 82 0.10 9.00 -23.34
C VAL A 82 -0.52 8.28 -24.53
N ASN A 83 -0.86 6.99 -24.41
CA ASN A 83 -1.49 6.24 -25.51
C ASN A 83 -2.90 6.72 -25.87
N THR A 84 -3.63 7.34 -24.94
CA THR A 84 -4.96 7.91 -25.22
C THR A 84 -4.92 9.24 -25.97
N TYR A 85 -3.76 9.91 -26.07
CA TYR A 85 -3.60 11.16 -26.86
C TYR A 85 -3.02 10.92 -28.27
N ILE A 86 -2.55 9.70 -28.56
CA ILE A 86 -1.92 9.35 -29.85
C ILE A 86 -2.88 8.57 -30.77
N ALA A 87 -3.91 7.93 -30.21
CA ALA A 87 -4.99 7.26 -30.94
C ALA A 87 -6.09 8.24 -31.35
#